data_AF-A0AAU0N8G3-F1
#
_entry.id   AF-A0AAU0N8G3-F1
#
_cell.length_a   1.000
_cell.length_b   1.000
_cell.length_c   1.000
_cell.angle_alpha   90.00
_cell.angle_beta   90.00
_cell.angle_gamma   90.00
#
_symmetry.space_group_name_H-M   'P 1'
#
loop_
_entity.id
_entity.type
_entity.pdbx_description
1 polymer ?
#
loop_
_entity_poly.entity_id
_entity_poly.type
_entity_poly.pdbx_seq_one_letter_code
_entity_poly.pdbx_strand_id
1 'polypeptide(L)'
;MFRRKSLDEISKKVKDKNKKKNRKRNRILNFRVSEDEYALINKKIEISGLKKQDYFIQMLTQHEITLVSDYRLFDNISKEIFQLARVIKKFGKLEDEEAEILIYILEIYEKIKKEKSPYYNE
;
A
#
# COMPACT_ATOMS: atom_id res chain seq x y z
N MET A 1 40.62 21.68 29.55
CA MET A 1 39.40 21.46 30.37
C MET A 1 38.39 20.64 29.59
N PHE A 2 37.99 19.47 30.11
CA PHE A 2 36.98 18.62 29.47
C PHE A 2 35.58 19.19 29.68
N ARG A 3 34.96 19.70 28.62
CA ARG A 3 33.57 20.21 28.65
C ARG A 3 32.61 19.02 28.72
N ARG A 4 32.01 18.77 29.89
CA ARG A 4 30.92 17.79 30.02
C ARG A 4 29.72 18.31 29.22
N LYS A 5 29.23 17.51 28.28
CA LYS A 5 28.00 17.81 27.54
C LYS A 5 26.84 17.83 28.51
N SER A 6 25.94 18.80 28.36
CA SER A 6 24.79 18.92 29.25
C SER A 6 23.87 17.72 29.09
N LEU A 7 23.10 17.39 30.15
CA LEU A 7 22.13 16.30 30.11
C LEU A 7 21.11 16.50 28.96
N ASP A 8 20.80 17.75 28.62
CA ASP A 8 19.93 18.11 27.50
C ASP A 8 20.55 17.83 26.13
N GLU A 9 21.85 18.06 25.96
CA GLU A 9 22.58 17.69 24.74
C GLU A 9 22.64 16.17 24.56
N ILE A 10 22.81 15.44 25.66
CA ILE A 10 22.81 13.98 25.67
C ILE A 10 21.39 13.46 25.36
N SER A 11 20.35 14.04 25.97
CA SER A 11 18.95 13.61 25.76
C SER A 11 18.45 13.91 24.34
N LYS A 12 18.81 15.06 23.75
CA LYS A 12 18.55 15.39 22.34
C LYS A 12 19.26 14.41 21.41
N LYS A 13 20.54 14.10 21.65
CA LYS A 13 21.28 13.09 20.86
C LYS A 13 20.67 11.70 20.94
N VAL A 14 20.16 11.29 22.11
CA VAL A 14 19.48 10.00 22.30
C VAL A 14 18.13 9.97 21.58
N LYS A 15 17.35 11.06 21.63
CA LYS A 15 16.09 11.20 20.89
C LYS A 15 16.30 11.15 19.37
N ASP A 16 17.32 11.82 18.85
CA ASP A 16 17.60 11.83 17.41
C ASP A 16 18.26 10.52 16.92
N LYS A 17 19.10 9.86 17.74
CA LYS A 17 19.63 8.52 17.41
C LYS A 17 18.55 7.44 17.36
N ASN A 18 17.45 7.58 18.11
CA ASN A 18 16.37 6.61 18.14
C ASN A 18 15.28 6.85 17.08
N LYS A 19 15.27 8.00 16.38
CA LYS A 19 14.29 8.29 15.32
C LYS A 19 14.54 7.55 13.99
N LYS A 20 15.73 6.96 13.81
CA LYS A 20 16.09 6.22 12.58
C LYS A 20 16.54 4.79 12.87
N LYS A 21 15.80 4.03 13.67
CA LYS A 21 15.81 2.58 13.50
C LYS A 21 14.91 2.28 12.30
N ASN A 22 15.50 1.95 11.15
CA ASN A 22 14.81 1.52 9.92
C ASN A 22 13.92 0.31 10.21
N ARG A 23 12.73 0.53 10.78
CA ARG A 23 11.71 -0.49 10.92
C ARG A 23 11.19 -0.78 9.51
N LYS A 24 11.36 -2.01 9.04
CA LYS A 24 10.88 -2.44 7.70
C LYS A 24 9.40 -2.10 7.47
N ARG A 25 8.58 -2.10 8.51
CA ARG A 25 7.14 -1.78 8.47
C ARG A 25 6.82 -0.74 9.54
N ASN A 26 6.86 0.54 9.18
CA ASN A 26 6.68 1.67 10.11
C ASN A 26 5.27 2.28 10.09
N ARG A 27 4.38 1.82 9.21
CA ARG A 27 2.99 2.28 9.09
C ARG A 27 2.03 1.28 9.73
N ILE A 28 0.97 1.80 10.34
CA ILE A 28 -0.11 1.01 10.95
C ILE A 28 -1.36 1.18 10.09
N LEU A 29 -2.06 0.09 9.86
CA LEU A 29 -3.30 0.03 9.10
C LEU A 29 -4.35 -0.65 9.99
N ASN A 30 -5.41 0.08 10.34
CA ASN A 30 -6.44 -0.34 11.31
C ASN A 30 -7.81 -0.37 10.63
N PHE A 31 -8.59 -1.40 10.92
CA PHE A 31 -9.95 -1.56 10.42
C PHE A 31 -10.95 -1.64 11.57
N ARG A 32 -12.18 -1.20 11.31
CA ARG A 32 -13.33 -1.51 12.16
C ARG A 32 -14.03 -2.72 11.55
N VAL A 33 -14.37 -3.69 12.39
CA VAL A 33 -15.04 -4.93 11.99
C VAL A 33 -16.13 -5.24 13.01
N SER A 34 -17.18 -5.90 12.55
CA SER A 34 -18.19 -6.53 13.39
C SER A 34 -17.61 -7.75 14.12
N GLU A 35 -18.32 -8.26 15.13
CA GLU A 35 -17.92 -9.47 15.87
C GLU A 35 -17.83 -10.70 14.98
N ASP A 36 -18.79 -10.87 14.06
CA ASP A 36 -18.82 -12.00 13.13
C ASP A 36 -17.64 -11.96 12.15
N GLU A 37 -17.34 -10.79 11.60
CA GLU A 37 -16.18 -10.58 10.72
C GLU A 37 -14.87 -10.85 11.48
N TYR A 38 -14.77 -10.39 12.72
CA TYR A 38 -13.60 -10.63 13.55
C TYR A 38 -13.38 -12.12 13.83
N ALA A 39 -14.44 -12.86 14.19
CA ALA A 39 -14.39 -14.29 14.43
C ALA A 39 -13.96 -15.06 13.17
N LEU A 40 -14.55 -14.72 12.02
CA LEU A 40 -14.24 -15.33 10.74
C LEU A 40 -12.78 -15.10 10.33
N ILE A 41 -12.28 -13.87 10.48
CA ILE A 41 -10.90 -13.52 10.16
C ILE A 41 -9.92 -14.29 11.04
N ASN A 42 -10.15 -14.36 12.35
CA ASN A 42 -9.26 -15.10 13.25
C ASN A 42 -9.23 -16.60 12.93
N LYS A 43 -10.37 -17.19 12.61
CA LYS A 43 -10.44 -18.61 12.20
C LYS A 43 -9.65 -18.86 10.92
N LYS A 44 -9.74 -17.96 9.92
CA LYS A 44 -8.93 -18.06 8.70
C LYS A 44 -7.43 -17.94 8.98
N ILE A 45 -7.04 -17.03 9.87
CA ILE A 45 -5.64 -16.86 10.28
C ILE A 45 -5.14 -18.12 10.99
N GLU A 46 -5.92 -18.68 11.89
CA GLU A 46 -5.58 -19.92 12.62
C GLU A 46 -5.38 -21.09 11.64
N ILE A 47 -6.30 -21.27 10.69
CA ILE A 47 -6.18 -22.31 9.64
C ILE A 47 -4.94 -22.09 8.77
N SER A 48 -4.62 -20.83 8.45
CA SER A 48 -3.45 -20.52 7.62
C SER A 48 -2.11 -20.78 8.31
N GLY A 49 -2.08 -20.84 9.65
CA GLY A 49 -0.86 -20.95 10.46
C GLY A 49 0.06 -19.71 10.38
N LEU A 50 -0.38 -18.64 9.72
CA LEU A 50 0.39 -17.41 9.56
C LEU A 50 0.19 -16.47 10.75
N LYS A 51 1.18 -15.60 10.98
CA LYS A 51 0.99 -14.47 11.90
C LYS A 51 -0.02 -13.51 11.30
N LYS A 52 -0.87 -12.90 12.14
CA LYS A 52 -1.89 -11.91 11.70
C LYS A 52 -1.35 -10.90 10.70
N GLN A 53 -0.19 -10.32 10.99
CA GLN A 53 0.45 -9.33 10.12
C GLN A 53 0.80 -9.90 8.74
N ASP A 54 1.40 -11.08 8.67
CA ASP A 54 1.83 -11.67 7.40
C ASP A 54 0.61 -12.18 6.61
N TYR A 55 -0.41 -12.71 7.29
CA TYR A 55 -1.69 -13.06 6.67
C TYR A 55 -2.35 -11.85 6.00
N PHE A 56 -2.49 -10.71 6.70
CA PHE A 56 -3.12 -9.53 6.11
C PHE A 56 -2.30 -8.93 4.97
N ILE A 57 -0.96 -8.93 5.07
CA ILE A 57 -0.11 -8.44 3.99
C ILE A 57 -0.27 -9.33 2.75
N GLN A 58 -0.16 -10.66 2.89
CA GLN A 58 -0.36 -11.58 1.78
C GLN A 58 -1.78 -11.48 1.22
N MET A 59 -2.80 -11.50 2.08
CA MET A 59 -4.19 -11.37 1.65
C MET A 59 -4.44 -10.08 0.86
N LEU A 60 -3.95 -8.92 1.31
CA LEU A 60 -4.16 -7.65 0.63
C LEU A 60 -3.31 -7.48 -0.64
N THR A 61 -2.14 -8.11 -0.70
CA THR A 61 -1.26 -8.05 -1.88
C THR A 61 -1.62 -9.10 -2.95
N GLN A 62 -2.25 -10.21 -2.56
CA GLN A 62 -2.54 -11.34 -3.44
C GLN A 62 -4.02 -11.50 -3.77
N HIS A 63 -4.94 -10.85 -3.06
CA HIS A 63 -6.35 -10.94 -3.42
C HIS A 63 -6.69 -10.07 -4.62
N GLU A 64 -7.28 -10.75 -5.60
CA GLU A 64 -7.94 -10.15 -6.73
C GLU A 64 -9.14 -9.33 -6.25
N ILE A 65 -9.04 -8.01 -6.38
CA ILE A 65 -10.15 -7.10 -6.10
C ILE A 65 -11.11 -7.15 -7.29
N THR A 66 -12.35 -7.58 -7.07
CA THR A 66 -13.42 -7.43 -8.06
C THR A 66 -13.79 -5.95 -8.15
N LEU A 67 -13.28 -5.27 -9.16
CA LEU A 67 -13.51 -3.85 -9.36
C LEU A 67 -14.82 -3.65 -10.11
N VAL A 68 -15.85 -3.21 -9.40
CA VAL A 68 -17.09 -2.77 -10.04
C VAL A 68 -16.81 -1.43 -10.74
N SER A 69 -17.13 -1.34 -12.03
CA SER A 69 -16.92 -0.12 -12.80
C SER A 69 -17.85 1.02 -12.34
N ASP A 70 -17.37 1.85 -11.41
CA ASP A 70 -18.04 3.07 -10.93
C ASP A 70 -17.33 4.32 -11.48
N TYR A 71 -18.06 5.44 -11.63
CA TYR A 71 -17.51 6.74 -12.02
C TYR A 71 -16.33 7.16 -11.13
N ARG A 72 -16.37 6.83 -9.84
CA ARG A 72 -15.28 7.10 -8.88
C ARG A 72 -13.98 6.38 -9.24
N LEU A 73 -14.08 5.17 -9.80
CA LEU A 73 -12.90 4.41 -10.24
C LEU A 73 -12.22 5.10 -11.41
N PHE A 74 -13.00 5.57 -12.40
CA PHE A 74 -12.47 6.32 -13.53
C PHE A 74 -11.83 7.65 -13.12
N ASP A 75 -12.43 8.38 -12.18
CA ASP A 75 -11.87 9.64 -11.66
C ASP A 75 -10.54 9.41 -10.92
N ASN A 76 -10.46 8.36 -10.09
CA ASN A 76 -9.24 8.00 -9.39
C ASN A 76 -8.13 7.55 -10.35
N ILE A 77 -8.45 6.70 -11.32
CA ILE A 77 -7.50 6.27 -12.37
C ILE A 77 -6.99 7.48 -13.14
N SER A 78 -7.89 8.40 -13.54
CA SER A 78 -7.50 9.61 -14.27
C SER A 78 -6.53 10.46 -13.46
N LYS A 79 -6.83 10.68 -12.17
CA LYS A 79 -5.96 11.45 -11.26
C LYS A 79 -4.58 10.83 -11.12
N GLU A 80 -4.49 9.52 -10.95
CA GLU A 80 -3.20 8.83 -10.85
C GLU A 80 -2.40 8.89 -12.16
N ILE A 81 -3.06 8.67 -13.31
CA ILE A 81 -2.42 8.83 -14.63
C ILE A 81 -1.90 10.26 -14.81
N PHE A 82 -2.65 11.29 -14.40
CA PHE A 82 -2.19 12.67 -14.47
C PHE A 82 -0.96 12.93 -13.58
N GLN A 83 -0.92 12.34 -12.38
CA GLN A 83 0.24 12.43 -11.49
C GLN A 83 1.47 11.78 -12.12
N LEU A 84 1.34 10.54 -12.61
CA LEU A 84 2.42 9.81 -13.28
C LEU A 84 2.92 10.54 -14.53
N ALA A 85 2.02 11.06 -15.37
CA ALA A 85 2.38 11.84 -16.55
C ALA A 85 3.16 13.11 -16.19
N ARG A 86 2.83 13.74 -15.06
CA ARG A 86 3.56 14.91 -14.55
C ARG A 86 4.97 14.53 -14.08
N VAL A 87 5.14 13.38 -13.43
CA VAL A 87 6.45 12.85 -13.02
C VAL A 87 7.31 12.59 -14.26
N ILE A 88 6.79 11.86 -15.25
CA ILE A 88 7.49 11.59 -16.52
C ILE A 88 7.86 12.89 -17.22
N LYS A 89 6.95 13.87 -17.31
CA LYS A 89 7.24 15.17 -17.94
C LYS A 89 8.36 15.94 -17.23
N LYS A 90 8.47 15.80 -15.91
CA LYS A 90 9.45 16.55 -15.10
C LYS A 90 10.81 15.85 -15.00
N PHE A 91 10.82 14.53 -14.89
CA PHE A 91 12.03 13.76 -14.57
C PHE A 91 12.44 12.78 -15.68
N GLY A 92 11.59 12.55 -16.68
CA GLY A 92 11.85 11.67 -17.83
C GLY A 92 11.80 10.18 -17.53
N LYS A 93 11.60 9.79 -16.27
CA LYS A 93 11.56 8.39 -15.81
C LYS A 93 10.64 8.26 -14.59
N LEU A 94 10.14 7.06 -14.37
CA LEU A 94 9.42 6.66 -13.15
C LEU A 94 10.39 5.92 -12.21
N GLU A 95 10.20 6.08 -10.92
CA GLU A 95 10.79 5.23 -9.88
C GLU A 95 10.04 3.89 -9.79
N ASP A 96 10.65 2.88 -9.16
CA ASP A 96 10.11 1.51 -9.10
C ASP A 96 8.69 1.48 -8.51
N GLU A 97 8.43 2.25 -7.45
CA GLU A 97 7.10 2.36 -6.83
C GLU A 97 6.06 2.96 -7.79
N GLU A 98 6.44 3.97 -8.58
CA GLU A 98 5.55 4.65 -9.52
C GLU A 98 5.25 3.77 -10.74
N ALA A 99 6.24 2.96 -11.16
CA ALA A 99 6.08 1.96 -12.20
C ALA A 99 5.12 0.83 -11.76
N GLU A 100 5.21 0.37 -10.51
CA GLU A 100 4.26 -0.60 -9.95
C GLU A 100 2.82 -0.06 -9.96
N ILE A 101 2.62 1.21 -9.59
CA ILE A 101 1.31 1.86 -9.64
C ILE A 101 0.78 1.92 -11.08
N LEU A 102 1.64 2.25 -12.05
CA LEU A 102 1.25 2.27 -13.46
C LEU A 102 0.82 0.89 -13.96
N ILE A 103 1.57 -0.16 -13.62
CA ILE A 103 1.22 -1.55 -13.96
C ILE A 103 -0.14 -1.92 -13.38
N TYR A 104 -0.36 -1.60 -12.11
CA TYR A 104 -1.65 -1.85 -11.45
C TYR A 104 -2.81 -1.13 -12.15
N ILE A 105 -2.65 0.14 -12.53
CA ILE A 105 -3.67 0.89 -13.28
C ILE A 105 -3.98 0.23 -14.64
N LEU A 106 -2.96 -0.26 -15.33
CA LEU A 106 -3.13 -0.96 -16.61
C LEU A 106 -3.88 -2.28 -16.44
N GLU A 107 -3.58 -3.07 -15.41
CA GLU A 107 -4.32 -4.29 -15.07
C GLU A 107 -5.80 -3.99 -14.82
N ILE A 108 -6.10 -2.92 -14.06
CA ILE A 108 -7.48 -2.48 -13.84
C ILE A 108 -8.18 -2.13 -15.16
N TYR A 109 -7.49 -1.36 -16.01
CA TYR A 109 -8.04 -0.95 -17.30
C TYR A 109 -8.34 -2.15 -18.20
N GLU A 110 -7.45 -3.16 -18.23
CA GLU A 110 -7.69 -4.40 -18.96
C GLU A 110 -8.90 -5.17 -18.44
N LYS A 111 -9.07 -5.29 -17.11
CA LYS A 111 -10.24 -5.94 -16.51
C LYS A 111 -11.54 -5.23 -16.89
N ILE A 112 -11.58 -3.90 -16.79
CA ILE A 112 -12.75 -3.09 -17.20
C ILE A 112 -13.02 -3.24 -18.71
N LYS A 113 -11.98 -3.28 -19.54
CA LYS A 113 -12.12 -3.45 -20.99
C LYS A 113 -12.70 -4.82 -21.35
N LYS A 114 -12.26 -5.89 -20.67
CA LYS A 114 -12.80 -7.25 -20.83
C LYS A 114 -14.28 -7.32 -20.43
N GLU A 115 -14.67 -6.71 -19.31
CA GLU A 115 -16.07 -6.65 -18.87
C GLU A 115 -16.99 -5.90 -19.86
N LYS A 116 -16.50 -4.85 -20.52
CA LYS A 116 -17.28 -4.08 -21.51
C LYS A 116 -17.40 -4.76 -22.88
N SER A 117 -16.60 -5.79 -23.16
CA SER A 117 -16.56 -6.44 -24.47
C SER A 117 -17.23 -7.82 -24.42
N PRO A 118 -18.48 -7.98 -24.91
CA PRO A 118 -19.11 -9.29 -25.05
C PRO A 118 -18.49 -10.17 -26.16
N TYR A 119 -17.44 -9.70 -26.85
CA TYR A 119 -16.90 -10.32 -28.08
C TYR A 119 -15.51 -10.97 -27.95
N TYR A 120 -14.95 -11.12 -26.74
CA TYR A 120 -13.68 -11.85 -26.54
C TYR A 120 -13.84 -12.99 -25.54
N ASN A 121 -14.85 -13.83 -25.78
CA ASN A 121 -14.88 -15.20 -25.29
C ASN A 121 -14.64 -16.10 -26.51
N GLU A 122 -13.37 -16.35 -26.84
CA GLU A 122 -12.93 -17.47 -27.67
C GLU A 122 -11.84 -18.23 -26.93
#